data_AF-A0A520CHR8-F1
#
_entry.id   AF-A0A520CHR8-F1
#
_cell.length_a   1.000
_cell.length_b   1.000
_cell.length_c   1.000
_cell.angle_alpha   90.00
_cell.angle_beta   90.00
_cell.angle_gamma   90.00
#
_symmetry.space_group_name_H-M   'P 1'
#
loop_
_entity.id
_entity.type
_entity.pdbx_description
1 polymer ?
#
loop_
_entity_poly.entity_id
_entity_poly.type
_entity_poly.pdbx_seq_one_letter_code
_entity_poly.pdbx_strand_id
1 'polypeptide(L)'
;MLDANTKAQLKSYLERATQPIEIVASLDDGKASEETLALLKDVAESSPLVKLTESRDDVHRKPSFSINRPGENHGPRFAGLPMGHEFTSLILALLQIGGYPPKVEDAILEQIRALDGDFEFEIFVSLSCHNCPDVVQALNVMAVQNPRIKTTMIEGGTFQDEVKARQIMAVPTVFLNGTEFGQGRMSLEEILAKLDTSGVEREAKKIDAKDPFDVLIVGGGPAGAAAAVYAARKGIRTGVASERFGGQTLDTMGIENFISVKETVGPSFALALEEHVRHYEVDIMNLQRAKALVPGKDFIEVQLESGATLKSRTVILSTGARWRNINVPGEHEFKNKGVAYCPHCD
;
A
#
# COMPACT_ATOMS: atom_id res chain seq x y z
N MET A 1 -25.28 13.98 -1.45
CA MET A 1 -24.03 14.27 -2.17
C MET A 1 -23.73 13.21 -3.23
N LEU A 2 -23.74 11.92 -2.87
CA LEU A 2 -23.54 10.80 -3.80
C LEU A 2 -24.70 10.73 -4.82
N ASP A 3 -24.37 10.46 -6.08
CA ASP A 3 -25.37 10.17 -7.10
C ASP A 3 -26.06 8.80 -6.84
N ALA A 4 -27.18 8.55 -7.53
CA ALA A 4 -28.00 7.37 -7.30
C ALA A 4 -27.27 6.04 -7.57
N ASN A 5 -26.37 5.99 -8.56
CA ASN A 5 -25.62 4.78 -8.88
C ASN A 5 -24.59 4.50 -7.79
N THR A 6 -23.87 5.53 -7.36
CA THR A 6 -22.87 5.40 -6.30
C THR A 6 -23.52 5.00 -4.97
N LYS A 7 -24.70 5.55 -4.63
CA LYS A 7 -25.48 5.09 -3.46
C LYS A 7 -25.89 3.63 -3.55
N ALA A 8 -26.35 3.17 -4.71
CA ALA A 8 -26.74 1.77 -4.91
C ALA A 8 -25.55 0.81 -4.77
N GLN A 9 -24.38 1.19 -5.31
CA GLN A 9 -23.14 0.42 -5.13
C GLN A 9 -22.71 0.37 -3.66
N LEU A 10 -22.70 1.51 -2.96
CA LEU A 10 -22.36 1.57 -1.54
C LEU A 10 -23.26 0.67 -0.70
N LYS A 11 -24.58 0.71 -0.93
CA LYS A 11 -25.54 -0.18 -0.27
C LYS A 11 -25.20 -1.65 -0.50
N SER A 12 -24.95 -2.05 -1.76
CA SER A 12 -24.59 -3.43 -2.09
C SER A 12 -23.28 -3.88 -1.44
N TYR A 13 -22.29 -2.98 -1.28
CA TYR A 13 -21.10 -3.31 -0.51
C TYR A 13 -21.42 -3.50 0.97
N LEU A 14 -22.15 -2.57 1.59
CA LEU A 14 -22.45 -2.57 3.02
C LEU A 14 -23.34 -3.75 3.46
N GLU A 15 -24.02 -4.43 2.54
CA GLU A 15 -24.68 -5.73 2.80
C GLU A 15 -23.70 -6.82 3.26
N ARG A 16 -22.40 -6.66 2.99
CA ARG A 16 -21.34 -7.58 3.45
C ARG A 16 -20.84 -7.29 4.86
N ALA A 17 -21.23 -6.16 5.46
CA ALA A 17 -20.92 -5.87 6.85
C ALA A 17 -21.77 -6.75 7.77
N THR A 18 -21.15 -7.32 8.79
CA THR A 18 -21.79 -8.22 9.77
C THR A 18 -21.82 -7.64 11.18
N GLN A 19 -21.11 -6.54 11.41
CA GLN A 19 -21.00 -5.86 12.69
C GLN A 19 -21.45 -4.39 12.59
N PRO A 20 -21.95 -3.79 13.68
CA PRO A 20 -22.30 -2.36 13.69
C PRO A 20 -21.06 -1.47 13.49
N ILE A 21 -21.27 -0.31 12.89
CA ILE A 21 -20.25 0.68 12.55
C ILE A 21 -20.69 2.03 13.13
N GLU A 22 -19.81 2.68 13.88
CA GLU A 22 -20.01 4.05 14.37
C GLU A 22 -19.09 5.03 13.64
N ILE A 23 -19.69 6.01 12.98
CA ILE A 23 -18.99 7.15 12.39
C ILE A 23 -19.10 8.31 13.37
N VAL A 24 -17.95 8.86 13.78
CA VAL A 24 -17.89 10.04 14.65
C VAL A 24 -17.27 11.18 13.85
N ALA A 25 -18.10 12.15 13.47
CA ALA A 25 -17.71 13.30 12.66
C ALA A 25 -17.33 14.50 13.55
N SER A 26 -16.19 15.10 13.26
CA SER A 26 -15.66 16.32 13.86
C SER A 26 -15.82 17.45 12.83
N LEU A 27 -16.76 18.37 13.06
CA LEU A 27 -17.20 19.35 12.05
C LEU A 27 -17.13 20.80 12.55
N ASP A 28 -16.97 21.73 11.61
CA ASP A 28 -17.12 23.17 11.80
C ASP A 28 -18.27 23.74 10.94
N ASP A 29 -18.39 25.07 10.87
CA ASP A 29 -19.43 25.76 10.08
C ASP A 29 -18.98 26.06 8.64
N GLY A 30 -17.86 25.48 8.19
CA GLY A 30 -17.33 25.67 6.85
C GLY A 30 -18.00 24.79 5.79
N LYS A 31 -17.92 25.24 4.53
CA LYS A 31 -18.47 24.51 3.37
C LYS A 31 -17.95 23.07 3.25
N ALA A 32 -16.67 22.85 3.55
CA ALA A 32 -16.08 21.50 3.53
C ALA A 32 -16.75 20.57 4.56
N SER A 33 -17.13 21.09 5.72
CA SER A 33 -17.90 20.36 6.74
C SER A 33 -19.31 20.04 6.29
N GLU A 34 -19.98 20.97 5.59
CA GLU A 34 -21.29 20.71 4.98
C GLU A 34 -21.24 19.57 3.95
N GLU A 35 -20.25 19.59 3.06
CA GLU A 35 -20.04 18.55 2.04
C GLU A 35 -19.70 17.20 2.67
N THR A 36 -18.81 17.20 3.67
CA THR A 36 -18.45 15.99 4.43
C THR A 36 -19.66 15.41 5.14
N LEU A 37 -20.45 16.23 5.84
CA LEU A 37 -21.66 15.78 6.51
C LEU A 37 -22.69 15.21 5.52
N ALA A 38 -22.84 15.81 4.35
CA ALA A 38 -23.73 15.31 3.31
C ALA A 38 -23.30 13.92 2.80
N LEU A 39 -21.99 13.68 2.63
CA LEU A 39 -21.47 12.34 2.33
C LEU A 39 -21.78 11.35 3.47
N LEU A 40 -21.50 11.73 4.72
CA LEU A 40 -21.70 10.84 5.87
C LEU A 40 -23.17 10.46 6.10
N LYS A 41 -24.10 11.38 5.82
CA LYS A 41 -25.54 11.09 5.82
C LYS A 41 -25.92 10.08 4.76
N ASP A 42 -25.42 10.24 3.53
CA ASP A 42 -25.65 9.26 2.46
C ASP A 42 -25.08 7.87 2.83
N VAL A 43 -23.94 7.80 3.52
CA VAL A 43 -23.34 6.55 4.01
C VAL A 43 -24.21 5.92 5.10
N ALA A 44 -24.65 6.69 6.09
CA ALA A 44 -25.49 6.21 7.18
C ALA A 44 -26.86 5.71 6.67
N GLU A 45 -27.45 6.38 5.68
CA GLU A 45 -28.70 5.95 5.03
C GLU A 45 -28.54 4.65 4.21
N SER A 46 -27.31 4.29 3.83
CA SER A 46 -27.02 3.13 2.99
C SER A 46 -27.00 1.80 3.75
N SER A 47 -26.98 1.81 5.10
CA SER A 47 -27.04 0.58 5.90
C SER A 47 -27.55 0.83 7.32
N PRO A 48 -28.45 -0.03 7.86
CA PRO A 48 -28.91 0.09 9.25
C PRO A 48 -27.82 -0.22 10.28
N LEU A 49 -26.68 -0.79 9.86
CA LEU A 49 -25.53 -1.05 10.74
C LEU A 49 -24.68 0.20 10.98
N VAL A 50 -24.87 1.27 10.20
CA VAL A 50 -24.06 2.48 10.30
C VAL A 50 -24.79 3.53 11.13
N LYS A 51 -24.14 4.00 12.18
CA LYS A 51 -24.62 5.09 13.02
C LYS A 51 -23.67 6.28 12.91
N LEU A 52 -24.22 7.45 12.60
CA LEU A 52 -23.49 8.71 12.53
C LEU A 52 -23.71 9.53 13.80
N THR A 53 -22.62 10.02 14.40
CA THR A 53 -22.64 10.99 15.50
C THR A 53 -21.78 12.19 15.12
N GLU A 54 -22.23 13.39 15.47
CA GLU A 54 -21.50 14.64 15.25
C GLU A 54 -20.90 15.15 16.57
N SER A 55 -19.71 15.71 16.47
CA SER A 55 -18.96 16.36 17.54
C SER A 55 -18.41 17.69 17.02
N ARG A 56 -18.59 18.76 17.81
CA ARG A 56 -18.13 20.11 17.47
C ARG A 56 -17.06 20.64 18.44
N ASP A 57 -16.97 20.05 19.62
CA ASP A 57 -16.10 20.52 20.71
C ASP A 57 -14.90 19.61 20.96
N ASP A 58 -14.45 18.87 19.94
CA ASP A 58 -13.24 18.05 19.99
C ASP A 58 -12.00 18.74 19.39
N VAL A 59 -10.85 18.09 19.59
CA VAL A 59 -9.51 18.54 19.19
C VAL A 59 -9.09 18.05 17.80
N HIS A 60 -9.97 17.37 17.07
CA HIS A 60 -9.63 16.81 15.77
C HIS A 60 -9.72 17.86 14.66
N ARG A 61 -9.08 17.56 13.52
CA ARG A 61 -9.21 18.34 12.29
C ARG A 61 -10.69 18.50 11.93
N LYS A 62 -11.07 19.66 11.40
CA LYS A 62 -12.45 19.95 10.96
C LYS A 62 -12.40 20.37 9.49
N PRO A 63 -13.15 19.70 8.59
CA PRO A 63 -13.87 18.46 8.83
C PRO A 63 -12.95 17.25 8.97
N SER A 64 -13.30 16.33 9.85
CA SER A 64 -12.79 14.95 9.82
C SER A 64 -13.80 13.98 10.41
N PHE A 65 -13.60 12.69 10.24
CA PHE A 65 -14.41 11.67 10.90
C PHE A 65 -13.64 10.37 11.09
N SER A 66 -13.94 9.66 12.18
CA SER A 66 -13.41 8.31 12.43
C SER A 66 -14.48 7.25 12.20
N ILE A 67 -14.07 6.07 11.76
CA ILE A 67 -14.92 4.89 11.57
C ILE A 67 -14.52 3.85 12.60
N ASN A 68 -15.40 3.54 13.53
CA ASN A 68 -15.10 2.68 14.69
C ASN A 68 -16.13 1.56 14.84
N ARG A 69 -15.78 0.53 15.62
CA ARG A 69 -16.79 -0.35 16.22
C ARG A 69 -17.44 0.35 17.42
N PRO A 70 -18.67 -0.01 17.82
CA PRO A 70 -19.31 0.57 18.98
C PRO A 70 -18.44 0.49 20.24
N GLY A 71 -18.22 1.63 20.89
CA GLY A 71 -17.41 1.73 22.12
C GLY A 71 -15.89 1.79 21.89
N GLU A 72 -15.42 1.69 20.64
CA GLU A 72 -14.02 1.88 20.26
C GLU A 72 -13.77 3.30 19.71
N ASN A 73 -12.53 3.76 19.76
CA ASN A 73 -12.12 5.11 19.31
C ASN A 73 -10.76 5.13 18.58
N HIS A 74 -10.32 3.97 18.05
CA HIS A 74 -9.01 3.80 17.44
C HIS A 74 -9.07 3.43 15.95
N GLY A 75 -10.27 3.42 15.35
CA GLY A 75 -10.41 3.11 13.93
C GLY A 75 -9.89 4.23 13.03
N PRO A 76 -9.82 3.97 11.71
CA PRO A 76 -9.29 4.93 10.74
C PRO A 76 -10.01 6.28 10.77
N ARG A 77 -9.25 7.38 10.67
CA ARG A 77 -9.78 8.73 10.52
C ARG A 77 -9.51 9.29 9.13
N PHE A 78 -10.49 10.02 8.61
CA PHE A 78 -10.41 10.77 7.35
C PHE A 78 -10.61 12.25 7.67
N ALA A 79 -9.63 13.08 7.35
CA ALA A 79 -9.70 14.54 7.44
C ALA A 79 -9.89 15.10 6.03
N GLY A 80 -10.99 15.83 5.84
CA GLY A 80 -11.45 16.30 4.54
C GLY A 80 -12.45 15.33 3.90
N LEU A 81 -12.61 15.45 2.59
CA LEU A 81 -13.64 14.75 1.83
C LEU A 81 -13.04 13.54 1.06
N PRO A 82 -13.18 12.29 1.51
CA PRO A 82 -12.54 11.13 0.88
C PRO A 82 -13.31 10.64 -0.36
N MET A 83 -13.30 11.47 -1.40
CA MET A 83 -13.88 11.19 -2.71
C MET A 83 -12.79 10.85 -3.74
N GLY A 84 -13.14 10.86 -5.03
CA GLY A 84 -12.21 10.51 -6.10
C GLY A 84 -11.69 9.08 -5.91
N HIS A 85 -10.38 8.91 -5.94
CA HIS A 85 -9.76 7.60 -5.75
C HIS A 85 -9.91 7.04 -4.32
N GLU A 86 -10.04 7.92 -3.32
CA GLU A 86 -10.15 7.54 -1.90
C GLU A 86 -11.55 7.07 -1.50
N PHE A 87 -12.54 7.19 -2.38
CA PHE A 87 -13.88 6.63 -2.11
C PHE A 87 -13.82 5.11 -1.90
N THR A 88 -12.91 4.42 -2.61
CA THR A 88 -12.66 2.99 -2.42
C THR A 88 -12.05 2.68 -1.05
N SER A 89 -11.14 3.54 -0.58
CA SER A 89 -10.53 3.46 0.74
C SER A 89 -11.55 3.64 1.87
N LEU A 90 -12.50 4.57 1.70
CA LEU A 90 -13.64 4.74 2.61
C LEU A 90 -14.51 3.48 2.69
N ILE A 91 -14.90 2.91 1.53
CA ILE A 91 -15.71 1.69 1.48
C ILE A 91 -15.00 0.54 2.20
N LEU A 92 -13.71 0.33 1.94
CA LEU A 92 -12.95 -0.75 2.57
C LEU A 92 -12.81 -0.55 4.08
N ALA A 93 -12.60 0.69 4.56
CA ALA A 93 -12.56 0.96 6.00
C ALA A 93 -13.90 0.64 6.68
N LEU A 94 -15.03 1.04 6.08
CA LEU A 94 -16.38 0.69 6.55
C LEU A 94 -16.57 -0.83 6.63
N LEU A 95 -16.21 -1.54 5.55
CA LEU A 95 -16.34 -3.00 5.48
C LEU A 95 -15.50 -3.70 6.55
N GLN A 96 -14.24 -3.31 6.72
CA GLN A 96 -13.32 -3.96 7.66
C GLN A 96 -13.70 -3.70 9.11
N ILE A 97 -14.13 -2.48 9.45
CA ILE A 97 -14.70 -2.18 10.77
C ILE A 97 -16.00 -2.98 10.98
N GLY A 98 -16.83 -3.08 9.94
CA GLY A 98 -18.04 -3.89 9.90
C GLY A 98 -17.82 -5.41 9.88
N GLY A 99 -16.60 -5.90 10.09
CA GLY A 99 -16.27 -7.32 10.22
C GLY A 99 -15.97 -8.06 8.92
N TYR A 100 -15.89 -7.37 7.78
CA TYR A 100 -15.44 -7.99 6.52
C TYR A 100 -13.92 -8.22 6.55
N PRO A 101 -13.42 -9.44 6.28
CA PRO A 101 -12.00 -9.73 6.41
C PRO A 101 -11.15 -9.01 5.34
N PRO A 102 -9.98 -8.45 5.71
CA PRO A 102 -9.04 -7.91 4.72
C PRO A 102 -8.45 -9.03 3.86
N LYS A 103 -8.10 -8.73 2.61
CA LYS A 103 -7.42 -9.66 1.70
C LYS A 103 -5.90 -9.63 1.93
N VAL A 104 -5.49 -10.05 3.12
CA VAL A 104 -4.09 -10.06 3.58
C VAL A 104 -3.80 -11.43 4.20
N GLU A 105 -2.58 -11.94 4.04
CA GLU A 105 -2.18 -13.22 4.64
C GLU A 105 -2.24 -13.17 6.18
N ASP A 106 -2.72 -14.26 6.81
CA ASP A 106 -2.91 -14.30 8.27
C ASP A 106 -1.62 -14.02 9.05
N ALA A 107 -0.47 -14.48 8.54
CA ALA A 107 0.84 -14.24 9.16
C ALA A 107 1.18 -12.73 9.25
N ILE A 108 0.77 -11.95 8.25
CA ILE A 108 0.96 -10.49 8.22
C ILE A 108 0.02 -9.84 9.25
N LEU A 109 -1.24 -10.30 9.33
CA LEU A 109 -2.20 -9.79 10.32
C LEU A 109 -1.75 -10.07 11.75
N GLU A 110 -1.20 -11.26 12.02
CA GLU A 110 -0.59 -11.59 13.31
C GLU A 110 0.60 -10.70 13.64
N GLN A 111 1.47 -10.42 12.65
CA GLN A 111 2.59 -9.50 12.83
C GLN A 111 2.10 -8.09 13.19
N ILE A 112 1.10 -7.57 12.49
CA ILE A 112 0.50 -6.25 12.78
C ILE A 112 -0.03 -6.21 14.22
N ARG A 113 -0.78 -7.22 14.64
CA ARG A 113 -1.33 -7.32 16.01
C ARG A 113 -0.24 -7.40 17.07
N ALA A 114 0.90 -8.01 16.73
CA ALA A 114 2.04 -8.17 17.62
C ALA A 114 2.94 -6.93 17.74
N LEU A 115 2.77 -5.91 16.88
CA LEU A 115 3.56 -4.67 16.95
C LEU A 115 3.40 -4.02 18.34
N ASP A 116 4.55 -3.76 18.96
CA ASP A 116 4.67 -3.11 20.25
C ASP A 116 5.24 -1.70 20.07
N GLY A 117 4.41 -0.70 20.31
CA GLY A 117 4.69 0.71 20.06
C GLY A 117 3.42 1.47 19.74
N ASP A 118 3.45 2.78 20.00
CA ASP A 118 2.38 3.70 19.62
C ASP A 118 2.76 4.39 18.30
N PHE A 119 1.90 4.21 17.29
CA PHE A 119 2.15 4.68 15.93
C PHE A 119 1.01 5.59 15.48
N GLU A 120 1.29 6.87 15.26
CA GLU A 120 0.35 7.82 14.70
C GLU A 120 0.76 8.20 13.28
N PHE A 121 0.03 7.66 12.32
CA PHE A 121 0.23 7.89 10.91
C PHE A 121 -0.65 9.02 10.37
N GLU A 122 -0.05 9.92 9.61
CA GLU A 122 -0.73 10.97 8.87
C GLU A 122 -0.40 10.84 7.38
N ILE A 123 -1.42 10.72 6.53
CA ILE A 123 -1.26 10.38 5.12
C ILE A 123 -1.84 11.51 4.28
N PHE A 124 -0.98 12.34 3.71
CA PHE A 124 -1.41 13.42 2.83
C PHE A 124 -1.69 12.90 1.43
N VAL A 125 -2.90 13.16 0.94
CA VAL A 125 -3.40 12.70 -0.37
C VAL A 125 -4.00 13.85 -1.16
N SER A 126 -4.25 13.60 -2.45
CA SER A 126 -5.11 14.44 -3.28
C SER A 126 -6.17 13.58 -3.96
N LEU A 127 -7.34 14.16 -4.27
CA LEU A 127 -8.47 13.42 -4.87
C LEU A 127 -8.14 12.83 -6.26
N SER A 128 -7.14 13.39 -6.95
CA SER A 128 -6.68 12.95 -8.27
C SER A 128 -5.48 11.99 -8.21
N CYS A 129 -5.02 11.61 -7.03
CA CYS A 129 -3.88 10.72 -6.85
C CYS A 129 -4.28 9.25 -7.03
N HIS A 130 -3.78 8.61 -8.10
CA HIS A 130 -4.05 7.20 -8.39
C HIS A 130 -3.34 6.21 -7.45
N ASN A 131 -2.21 6.62 -6.84
CA ASN A 131 -1.37 5.75 -6.00
C ASN A 131 -1.67 5.89 -4.49
N CYS A 132 -2.44 6.91 -4.11
CA CYS A 132 -2.75 7.19 -2.71
C CYS A 132 -3.63 6.11 -2.04
N PRO A 133 -4.64 5.51 -2.73
CA PRO A 133 -5.50 4.53 -2.09
C PRO A 133 -4.77 3.31 -1.55
N ASP A 134 -3.73 2.83 -2.25
CA ASP A 134 -2.94 1.67 -1.80
C ASP A 134 -2.32 1.92 -0.41
N VAL A 135 -1.77 3.11 -0.20
CA VAL A 135 -1.10 3.49 1.07
C VAL A 135 -2.14 3.74 2.17
N VAL A 136 -3.24 4.42 1.84
CA VAL A 136 -4.34 4.68 2.78
C VAL A 136 -4.98 3.37 3.23
N GLN A 137 -5.26 2.45 2.31
CA GLN A 137 -5.86 1.16 2.60
C GLN A 137 -4.92 0.28 3.42
N ALA A 138 -3.63 0.23 3.10
CA ALA A 138 -2.64 -0.52 3.87
C ALA A 138 -2.59 -0.05 5.33
N LEU A 139 -2.48 1.26 5.56
CA LEU A 139 -2.44 1.82 6.91
C LEU A 139 -3.78 1.65 7.64
N ASN A 140 -4.91 1.80 6.95
CA ASN A 140 -6.23 1.57 7.55
C ASN A 140 -6.41 0.12 8.01
N VAL A 141 -5.92 -0.87 7.23
CA VAL A 141 -5.89 -2.27 7.67
C VAL A 141 -5.10 -2.38 8.98
N MET A 142 -3.94 -1.73 9.08
CA MET A 142 -3.12 -1.77 10.30
C MET A 142 -3.86 -1.20 11.52
N ALA A 143 -4.51 -0.05 11.38
CA ALA A 143 -5.31 0.57 12.45
C ALA A 143 -6.49 -0.31 12.89
N VAL A 144 -7.15 -1.00 11.95
CA VAL A 144 -8.26 -1.92 12.27
C VAL A 144 -7.77 -3.15 13.05
N GLN A 145 -6.52 -3.58 12.85
CA GLN A 145 -5.97 -4.78 13.48
C GLN A 145 -5.25 -4.51 14.81
N ASN A 146 -4.70 -3.31 15.04
CA ASN A 146 -3.94 -3.00 16.25
C ASN A 146 -4.34 -1.62 16.81
N PRO A 147 -4.91 -1.55 18.04
CA PRO A 147 -5.41 -0.31 18.62
C PRO A 147 -4.32 0.72 18.96
N ARG A 148 -3.04 0.33 18.92
CA ARG A 148 -1.91 1.25 19.09
C ARG A 148 -1.49 1.95 17.79
N ILE A 149 -2.08 1.55 16.66
CA ILE A 149 -1.84 2.16 15.36
C ILE A 149 -3.03 3.07 15.04
N LYS A 150 -2.79 4.38 14.98
CA LYS A 150 -3.76 5.38 14.58
C LYS A 150 -3.43 5.88 13.20
N THR A 151 -4.45 6.06 12.36
CA THR A 151 -4.26 6.58 11.00
C THR A 151 -5.21 7.74 10.74
N THR A 152 -4.67 8.79 10.13
CA THR A 152 -5.45 9.91 9.59
C THR A 152 -5.09 10.13 8.13
N MET A 153 -6.00 9.82 7.21
CA MET A 153 -5.92 10.31 5.83
C MET A 153 -6.24 11.81 5.82
N ILE A 154 -5.43 12.63 5.16
CA ILE A 154 -5.59 14.10 5.10
C ILE A 154 -5.69 14.52 3.63
N GLU A 155 -6.86 15.02 3.25
CA GLU A 155 -7.08 15.55 1.91
C GLU A 155 -6.44 16.94 1.79
N GLY A 156 -5.35 17.03 1.01
CA GLY A 156 -4.51 18.22 0.94
C GLY A 156 -5.20 19.46 0.36
N GLY A 157 -6.25 19.29 -0.44
CA GLY A 157 -7.06 20.39 -0.98
C GLY A 157 -7.86 21.12 0.11
N THR A 158 -8.31 20.41 1.14
CA THR A 158 -9.00 20.94 2.31
C THR A 158 -7.99 21.51 3.33
N PHE A 159 -6.86 20.83 3.53
CA PHE A 159 -5.83 21.21 4.52
C PHE A 159 -4.59 21.83 3.88
N GLN A 160 -4.77 22.82 3.00
CA GLN A 160 -3.66 23.44 2.25
C GLN A 160 -2.59 24.10 3.13
N ASP A 161 -2.98 24.64 4.28
CA ASP A 161 -2.05 25.28 5.20
C ASP A 161 -1.06 24.27 5.79
N GLU A 162 -1.51 23.05 6.06
CA GLU A 162 -0.64 21.96 6.51
C GLU A 162 0.29 21.47 5.38
N VAL A 163 -0.23 21.36 4.16
CA VAL A 163 0.58 21.02 2.96
C VAL A 163 1.72 22.03 2.80
N LYS A 164 1.44 23.33 2.93
CA LYS A 164 2.45 24.39 2.86
C LYS A 164 3.43 24.33 4.02
N ALA A 165 2.92 24.23 5.26
CA ALA A 165 3.75 24.23 6.46
C ALA A 165 4.73 23.05 6.51
N ARG A 166 4.28 21.87 6.05
CA ARG A 166 5.09 20.64 5.99
C ARG A 166 5.85 20.47 4.67
N GLN A 167 5.80 21.46 3.77
CA GLN A 167 6.49 21.47 2.48
C GLN A 167 6.22 20.20 1.64
N ILE A 168 4.96 19.76 1.61
CA ILE A 168 4.58 18.54 0.91
C ILE A 168 4.50 18.82 -0.59
N MET A 169 5.48 18.30 -1.32
CA MET A 169 5.60 18.53 -2.77
C MET A 169 4.96 17.42 -3.62
N ALA A 170 4.65 16.26 -3.03
CA ALA A 170 4.02 15.15 -3.72
C ALA A 170 3.14 14.31 -2.79
N VAL A 171 2.27 13.51 -3.38
CA VAL A 171 1.37 12.59 -2.67
C VAL A 171 1.40 11.19 -3.29
N PRO A 172 1.19 10.12 -2.51
CA PRO A 172 1.00 10.14 -1.06
C PRO A 172 2.29 10.48 -0.32
N THR A 173 2.20 11.28 0.75
CA THR A 173 3.30 11.50 1.70
C THR A 173 2.83 11.08 3.08
N VAL A 174 3.60 10.22 3.74
CA VAL A 174 3.27 9.63 5.03
C VAL A 174 4.19 10.19 6.10
N PHE A 175 3.60 10.64 7.20
CA PHE A 175 4.30 10.97 8.44
C PHE A 175 3.96 9.91 9.48
N LEU A 176 4.94 9.61 10.35
CA LEU A 176 4.80 8.78 11.53
C LEU A 176 5.26 9.59 12.74
N ASN A 177 4.38 9.77 13.72
CA ASN A 177 4.67 10.52 14.95
C ASN A 177 5.29 11.91 14.67
N GLY A 178 4.76 12.60 13.66
CA GLY A 178 5.21 13.92 13.22
C GLY A 178 6.47 13.96 12.35
N THR A 179 7.14 12.84 12.10
CA THR A 179 8.34 12.74 11.25
C THR A 179 8.00 12.11 9.90
N GLU A 180 8.65 12.54 8.82
CA GLU A 180 8.45 11.92 7.50
C GLU A 180 8.85 10.44 7.52
N PHE A 181 7.94 9.57 7.07
CA PHE A 181 8.10 8.13 7.04
C PHE A 181 8.38 7.60 5.63
N GLY A 182 7.77 8.24 4.62
CA GLY A 182 7.98 7.90 3.22
C GLY A 182 7.04 8.65 2.30
N GLN A 183 7.40 8.65 1.02
CA GLN A 183 6.66 9.29 -0.06
C GLN A 183 6.51 8.32 -1.23
N GLY A 184 5.38 8.42 -1.94
CA GLY A 184 5.05 7.56 -3.06
C GLY A 184 4.36 6.26 -2.62
N ARG A 185 4.12 5.39 -3.61
CA ARG A 185 3.44 4.12 -3.40
C ARG A 185 4.23 3.24 -2.41
N MET A 186 3.55 2.72 -1.41
CA MET A 186 4.09 1.77 -0.42
C MET A 186 3.11 0.64 -0.17
N SER A 187 3.58 -0.60 -0.13
CA SER A 187 2.78 -1.77 0.25
C SER A 187 2.66 -1.92 1.76
N LEU A 188 1.70 -2.73 2.22
CA LEU A 188 1.53 -3.06 3.65
C LEU A 188 2.80 -3.68 4.23
N GLU A 189 3.43 -4.58 3.49
CA GLU A 189 4.65 -5.27 3.87
C GLU A 189 5.83 -4.28 3.95
N GLU A 190 5.95 -3.35 3.00
CA GLU A 190 6.99 -2.30 3.02
C GLU A 190 6.85 -1.41 4.27
N ILE A 191 5.61 -1.05 4.64
CA ILE A 191 5.33 -0.26 5.84
C ILE A 191 5.69 -1.06 7.10
N LEU A 192 5.27 -2.32 7.18
CA LEU A 192 5.57 -3.19 8.32
C LEU A 192 7.06 -3.40 8.54
N ALA A 193 7.82 -3.64 7.47
CA ALA A 193 9.27 -3.83 7.55
C ALA A 193 10.00 -2.59 8.09
N LYS A 194 9.47 -1.38 7.84
CA LYS A 194 10.00 -0.14 8.41
C LYS A 194 9.66 0.05 9.90
N LEU A 195 8.53 -0.49 10.37
CA LEU A 195 8.10 -0.36 11.77
C LEU A 195 8.72 -1.42 12.69
N ASP A 196 8.88 -2.65 12.19
CA ASP A 196 9.27 -3.79 12.99
C ASP A 196 10.72 -4.19 12.74
N THR A 197 11.66 -3.48 13.36
CA THR A 197 13.08 -3.86 13.29
C THR A 197 13.34 -5.25 13.89
N SER A 198 12.49 -5.72 14.81
CA SER A 198 12.56 -7.08 15.36
C SER A 198 12.04 -8.14 14.37
N GLY A 199 11.08 -7.76 13.53
CA GLY A 199 10.56 -8.52 12.41
C GLY A 199 11.61 -8.68 11.30
N VAL A 200 12.42 -7.66 11.03
CA VAL A 200 13.56 -7.76 10.11
C VAL A 200 14.52 -8.86 10.56
N GLU A 201 14.90 -8.92 11.83
CA GLU A 201 15.77 -10.00 12.35
C GLU A 201 15.09 -11.38 12.28
N ARG A 202 13.79 -11.46 12.55
CA ARG A 202 13.04 -12.72 12.51
C ARG A 202 12.91 -13.26 11.09
N GLU A 203 12.55 -12.39 10.14
CA GLU A 203 12.48 -12.73 8.72
C GLU A 203 13.86 -13.05 8.16
N ALA A 204 14.90 -12.29 8.55
CA ALA A 204 16.27 -12.61 8.19
C ALA A 204 16.65 -14.03 8.66
N LYS A 205 16.35 -14.40 9.91
CA LYS A 205 16.58 -15.77 10.40
C LYS A 205 15.78 -16.82 9.63
N LYS A 206 14.52 -16.55 9.27
CA LYS A 206 13.72 -17.47 8.44
C LYS A 206 14.33 -17.67 7.05
N ILE A 207 14.82 -16.59 6.44
CA ILE A 207 15.47 -16.61 5.13
C ILE A 207 16.80 -17.35 5.20
N ASP A 208 17.61 -17.08 6.22
CA ASP A 208 18.92 -17.71 6.45
C ASP A 208 18.80 -19.23 6.69
N ALA A 209 17.66 -19.67 7.23
CA ALA A 209 17.35 -21.08 7.46
C ALA A 209 16.83 -21.82 6.21
N LYS A 210 16.62 -21.16 5.07
CA LYS A 210 16.13 -21.82 3.86
C LYS A 210 17.19 -22.74 3.25
N ASP A 211 16.76 -23.92 2.81
CA ASP A 211 17.62 -24.83 2.07
C ASP A 211 18.14 -24.19 0.77
N PRO A 212 19.36 -24.55 0.33
CA PRO A 212 19.94 -24.01 -0.90
C PRO A 212 19.03 -24.18 -2.10
N PHE A 213 18.97 -23.16 -2.95
CA PHE A 213 18.22 -23.18 -4.20
C PHE A 213 19.02 -23.85 -5.32
N ASP A 214 18.33 -24.41 -6.30
CA ASP A 214 18.97 -24.78 -7.57
C ASP A 214 19.22 -23.53 -8.40
N VAL A 215 18.27 -22.60 -8.39
CA VAL A 215 18.42 -21.26 -8.97
C VAL A 215 17.80 -20.20 -8.08
N LEU A 216 18.58 -19.14 -7.84
CA LEU A 216 18.15 -17.96 -7.10
C LEU A 216 18.19 -16.75 -8.04
N ILE A 217 17.04 -16.10 -8.19
CA ILE A 217 16.89 -14.90 -9.01
C ILE A 217 16.92 -13.68 -8.10
N VAL A 218 17.77 -12.70 -8.42
CA VAL A 218 17.92 -11.45 -7.68
C VAL A 218 17.29 -10.31 -8.49
N GLY A 219 16.12 -9.86 -8.04
CA GLY A 219 15.30 -8.84 -8.68
C GLY A 219 13.98 -9.39 -9.24
N GLY A 220 12.85 -8.86 -8.77
CA GLY A 220 11.49 -9.34 -9.04
C GLY A 220 10.76 -8.59 -10.15
N GLY A 221 11.47 -7.88 -11.03
CA GLY A 221 10.87 -7.24 -12.21
C GLY A 221 10.51 -8.24 -13.32
N PRO A 222 10.07 -7.78 -14.50
CA PRO A 222 9.64 -8.66 -15.60
C PRO A 222 10.67 -9.72 -16.01
N ALA A 223 11.97 -9.36 -16.01
CA ALA A 223 13.05 -10.30 -16.30
C ALA A 223 13.15 -11.42 -15.25
N GLY A 224 13.01 -11.09 -13.96
CA GLY A 224 13.06 -12.05 -12.88
C GLY A 224 11.83 -12.96 -12.84
N ALA A 225 10.64 -12.38 -13.06
CA ALA A 225 9.39 -13.14 -13.16
C ALA A 225 9.44 -14.16 -14.31
N ALA A 226 9.93 -13.74 -15.49
CA ALA A 226 10.12 -14.64 -16.62
C ALA A 226 11.12 -15.77 -16.31
N ALA A 227 12.28 -15.45 -15.73
CA ALA A 227 13.25 -16.46 -15.30
C ALA A 227 12.67 -17.46 -14.30
N ALA A 228 11.91 -16.98 -13.31
CA ALA A 228 11.27 -17.80 -12.29
C ALA A 228 10.27 -18.81 -12.89
N VAL A 229 9.38 -18.35 -13.78
CA VAL A 229 8.42 -19.22 -14.48
C VAL A 229 9.15 -20.32 -15.26
N TYR A 230 10.19 -19.97 -16.02
CA TYR A 230 10.90 -20.94 -16.84
C TYR A 230 11.71 -21.95 -16.01
N ALA A 231 12.32 -21.50 -14.91
CA ALA A 231 13.02 -22.38 -13.98
C ALA A 231 12.06 -23.35 -13.27
N ALA A 232 10.96 -22.83 -12.70
CA ALA A 232 10.00 -23.65 -11.97
C ALA A 232 9.30 -24.69 -12.87
N ARG A 233 9.08 -24.38 -14.15
CA ARG A 233 8.59 -25.34 -15.16
C ARG A 233 9.53 -26.53 -15.41
N LYS A 234 10.78 -26.47 -14.95
CA LYS A 234 11.73 -27.60 -14.97
C LYS A 234 11.73 -28.40 -13.66
N GLY A 235 10.92 -28.03 -12.68
CA GLY A 235 10.80 -28.74 -11.41
C GLY A 235 12.01 -28.57 -10.48
N ILE A 236 12.83 -27.54 -10.70
CA ILE A 236 13.99 -27.23 -9.87
C ILE A 236 13.63 -26.21 -8.78
N ARG A 237 14.30 -26.28 -7.63
CA ARG A 237 14.04 -25.40 -6.49
C ARG A 237 14.40 -23.96 -6.83
N THR A 238 13.38 -23.13 -6.99
CA THR A 238 13.48 -21.77 -7.54
C THR A 238 13.11 -20.73 -6.49
N GLY A 239 14.00 -19.77 -6.26
CA GLY A 239 13.77 -18.65 -5.36
C GLY A 239 13.89 -17.30 -6.08
N VAL A 240 13.11 -16.31 -5.66
CA VAL A 240 13.20 -14.92 -6.13
C VAL A 240 13.39 -14.01 -4.93
N ALA A 241 14.57 -13.39 -4.79
CA ALA A 241 14.81 -12.34 -3.80
C ALA A 241 14.63 -10.98 -4.48
N SER A 242 13.73 -10.13 -3.96
CA SER A 242 13.47 -8.83 -4.58
C SER A 242 13.15 -7.74 -3.57
N GLU A 243 13.55 -6.49 -3.86
CA GLU A 243 13.11 -5.32 -3.10
C GLU A 243 11.59 -5.16 -3.22
N ARG A 244 11.08 -5.18 -4.45
CA ARG A 244 9.67 -5.00 -4.78
C ARG A 244 9.33 -5.80 -6.05
N PHE A 245 8.43 -6.78 -5.94
CA PHE A 245 7.98 -7.57 -7.10
C PHE A 245 7.29 -6.67 -8.14
N GLY A 246 7.46 -6.94 -9.42
CA GLY A 246 7.02 -6.07 -10.52
C GLY A 246 8.04 -5.00 -10.94
N GLY A 247 8.94 -4.57 -10.04
CA GLY A 247 10.03 -3.66 -10.39
C GLY A 247 9.53 -2.29 -10.88
N GLN A 248 10.07 -1.79 -11.99
CA GLN A 248 9.71 -0.47 -12.54
C GLN A 248 8.28 -0.39 -13.06
N THR A 249 7.71 -1.51 -13.56
CA THR A 249 6.39 -1.46 -14.19
C THR A 249 5.29 -1.09 -13.21
N LEU A 250 5.48 -1.32 -11.90
CA LEU A 250 4.53 -0.90 -10.86
C LEU A 250 4.26 0.61 -10.84
N ASP A 251 5.19 1.44 -11.30
CA ASP A 251 5.07 2.90 -11.30
C ASP A 251 4.70 3.46 -12.69
N THR A 252 4.45 2.58 -13.66
CA THR A 252 4.09 2.95 -15.03
C THR A 252 2.56 3.05 -15.17
N MET A 253 2.08 4.14 -15.77
CA MET A 253 0.63 4.33 -16.00
C MET A 253 0.13 3.45 -17.15
N GLY A 254 0.53 3.74 -18.39
CA GLY A 254 0.11 2.99 -19.58
C GLY A 254 1.25 2.15 -20.17
N ILE A 255 0.91 0.97 -20.67
CA ILE A 255 1.82 0.05 -21.38
C ILE A 255 1.09 -0.48 -22.62
N GLU A 256 1.54 -0.09 -23.81
CA GLU A 256 0.90 -0.42 -25.09
C GLU A 256 1.78 -1.28 -26.01
N ASN A 257 3.00 -1.58 -25.56
CA ASN A 257 4.02 -2.27 -26.35
C ASN A 257 4.36 -3.67 -25.81
N PHE A 258 3.56 -4.19 -24.88
CA PHE A 258 3.67 -5.60 -24.47
C PHE A 258 2.98 -6.49 -25.50
N ILE A 259 3.77 -7.12 -26.37
CA ILE A 259 3.27 -7.90 -27.52
C ILE A 259 2.14 -8.85 -27.11
N SER A 260 1.07 -8.87 -27.92
CA SER A 260 -0.23 -9.54 -27.71
C SER A 260 -1.23 -8.84 -26.77
N VAL A 261 -0.80 -7.81 -26.03
CA VAL A 261 -1.66 -6.97 -25.19
C VAL A 261 -1.65 -5.55 -25.75
N LYS A 262 -2.82 -5.08 -26.24
CA LYS A 262 -2.93 -3.76 -26.88
C LYS A 262 -2.68 -2.62 -25.91
N GLU A 263 -3.20 -2.74 -24.69
CA GLU A 263 -3.08 -1.75 -23.63
C GLU A 263 -3.21 -2.47 -22.29
N THR A 264 -2.36 -2.12 -21.34
CA THR A 264 -2.47 -2.49 -19.94
C THR A 264 -1.89 -1.38 -19.07
N VAL A 265 -2.06 -1.49 -17.76
CA VAL A 265 -1.48 -0.56 -16.79
C VAL A 265 -0.47 -1.28 -15.92
N GLY A 266 0.52 -0.54 -15.43
CA GLY A 266 1.64 -1.06 -14.66
C GLY A 266 1.27 -1.99 -13.50
N PRO A 267 0.35 -1.58 -12.60
CA PRO A 267 -0.09 -2.42 -11.48
C PRO A 267 -0.73 -3.73 -11.92
N SER A 268 -1.65 -3.70 -12.89
CA SER A 268 -2.31 -4.90 -13.42
C SER A 268 -1.32 -5.84 -14.10
N PHE A 269 -0.35 -5.28 -14.83
CA PHE A 269 0.72 -6.05 -15.45
C PHE A 269 1.62 -6.73 -14.42
N ALA A 270 2.06 -6.00 -13.38
CA ALA A 270 2.88 -6.56 -12.31
C ALA A 270 2.15 -7.67 -11.54
N LEU A 271 0.85 -7.49 -11.24
CA LEU A 271 0.03 -8.51 -10.60
C LEU A 271 -0.08 -9.76 -11.48
N ALA A 272 -0.33 -9.61 -12.79
CA ALA A 272 -0.41 -10.74 -13.71
C ALA A 272 0.92 -11.53 -13.79
N LEU A 273 2.06 -10.83 -13.70
CA LEU A 273 3.38 -11.48 -13.60
C LEU A 273 3.51 -12.28 -12.31
N GLU A 274 3.10 -11.69 -11.18
CA GLU A 274 3.18 -12.34 -9.88
C GLU A 274 2.26 -13.57 -9.80
N GLU A 275 1.03 -13.45 -10.28
CA GLU A 275 0.07 -14.56 -10.38
C GLU A 275 0.64 -15.74 -11.19
N HIS A 276 1.30 -15.46 -12.32
CA HIS A 276 1.92 -16.51 -13.13
C HIS A 276 3.12 -17.16 -12.43
N VAL A 277 3.92 -16.40 -11.67
CA VAL A 277 5.00 -16.98 -10.86
C VAL A 277 4.43 -17.85 -9.73
N ARG A 278 3.41 -17.36 -9.02
CA ARG A 278 2.73 -18.06 -7.92
C ARG A 278 1.93 -19.29 -8.36
N HIS A 279 1.63 -19.41 -9.64
CA HIS A 279 1.07 -20.65 -10.20
C HIS A 279 2.02 -21.85 -10.04
N TYR A 280 3.32 -21.60 -9.85
CA TYR A 280 4.33 -22.60 -9.59
C TYR A 280 4.83 -22.50 -8.14
N GLU A 281 5.53 -23.53 -7.66
CA GLU A 281 6.19 -23.56 -6.34
C GLU A 281 7.48 -22.72 -6.33
N VAL A 282 7.35 -21.42 -6.59
CA VAL A 282 8.45 -20.45 -6.50
C VAL A 282 8.41 -19.76 -5.15
N ASP A 283 9.56 -19.77 -4.46
CA ASP A 283 9.72 -19.06 -3.19
C ASP A 283 10.03 -17.58 -3.46
N ILE A 284 9.00 -16.73 -3.38
CA ILE A 284 9.13 -15.28 -3.56
C ILE A 284 9.44 -14.63 -2.20
N MET A 285 10.63 -14.05 -2.09
CA MET A 285 11.12 -13.31 -0.92
C MET A 285 11.17 -11.82 -1.25
N ASN A 286 10.07 -11.12 -0.97
CA ASN A 286 9.97 -9.67 -1.13
C ASN A 286 10.69 -8.92 0.00
N LEU A 287 10.93 -7.62 -0.22
CA LEU A 287 11.63 -6.73 0.70
C LEU A 287 13.08 -7.14 0.98
N GLN A 288 13.70 -7.87 0.06
CA GLN A 288 15.08 -8.33 0.18
C GLN A 288 15.96 -7.62 -0.84
N ARG A 289 16.87 -6.79 -0.34
CA ARG A 289 17.95 -6.20 -1.14
C ARG A 289 19.21 -7.04 -1.04
N ALA A 290 19.73 -7.48 -2.18
CA ALA A 290 21.04 -8.11 -2.23
C ALA A 290 22.15 -7.07 -2.05
N LYS A 291 23.04 -7.33 -1.10
CA LYS A 291 24.22 -6.52 -0.77
C LYS A 291 25.48 -7.03 -1.46
N ALA A 292 25.67 -8.35 -1.51
CA ALA A 292 26.86 -8.96 -2.09
C ALA A 292 26.57 -10.33 -2.71
N LEU A 293 27.33 -10.66 -3.75
CA LEU A 293 27.40 -11.98 -4.35
C LEU A 293 28.77 -12.57 -4.03
N VAL A 294 28.80 -13.67 -3.29
CA VAL A 294 30.03 -14.34 -2.87
C VAL A 294 30.11 -15.71 -3.54
N PRO A 295 31.02 -15.91 -4.51
CA PRO A 295 31.24 -17.21 -5.11
C PRO A 295 31.78 -18.19 -4.07
N GLY A 296 31.13 -19.34 -3.92
CA GLY A 296 31.61 -20.44 -3.07
C GLY A 296 31.93 -21.68 -3.90
N LYS A 297 32.52 -22.68 -3.25
CA LYS A 297 32.94 -23.93 -3.89
C LYS A 297 31.74 -24.83 -4.26
N ASP A 298 30.77 -24.95 -3.36
CA ASP A 298 29.59 -25.81 -3.54
C ASP A 298 28.31 -25.01 -3.86
N PHE A 299 28.18 -23.82 -3.28
CA PHE A 299 27.06 -22.90 -3.51
C PHE A 299 27.58 -21.47 -3.64
N ILE A 300 26.86 -20.66 -4.41
CA ILE A 300 26.99 -19.21 -4.47
C ILE A 300 26.16 -18.64 -3.32
N GLU A 301 26.72 -17.70 -2.58
CA GLU A 301 26.04 -16.99 -1.50
C GLU A 301 25.57 -15.60 -1.97
N VAL A 302 24.32 -15.26 -1.67
CA VAL A 302 23.75 -13.93 -1.84
C VAL A 302 23.47 -13.37 -0.45
N GLN A 303 24.29 -12.40 -0.04
CA GLN A 303 24.13 -11.71 1.24
C GLN A 303 23.12 -10.58 1.07
N LEU A 304 22.17 -10.48 1.98
CA LEU A 304 21.10 -9.49 1.96
C LEU A 304 21.41 -8.33 2.93
N GLU A 305 20.85 -7.14 2.68
CA GLU A 305 20.98 -6.01 3.60
C GLU A 305 20.33 -6.27 4.97
N SER A 306 19.34 -7.18 5.03
CA SER A 306 18.71 -7.65 6.26
C SER A 306 19.66 -8.48 7.16
N GLY A 307 20.84 -8.86 6.65
CA GLY A 307 21.81 -9.70 7.35
C GLY A 307 21.69 -11.20 7.05
N ALA A 308 20.61 -11.63 6.38
CA ALA A 308 20.44 -13.01 5.95
C ALA A 308 21.34 -13.37 4.74
N THR A 309 21.66 -14.65 4.60
CA THR A 309 22.41 -15.19 3.47
C THR A 309 21.64 -16.32 2.79
N LEU A 310 21.38 -16.16 1.50
CA LEU A 310 20.80 -17.20 0.66
C LEU A 310 21.88 -17.99 -0.04
N LYS A 311 21.68 -19.30 -0.21
CA LYS A 311 22.60 -20.20 -0.93
C LYS A 311 21.95 -20.72 -2.19
N SER A 312 22.70 -20.81 -3.29
CA SER A 312 22.19 -21.34 -4.55
C SER A 312 23.27 -21.98 -5.41
N ARG A 313 22.92 -23.00 -6.22
CA ARG A 313 23.83 -23.57 -7.23
C ARG A 313 24.07 -22.59 -8.38
N THR A 314 23.04 -21.84 -8.77
CA THR A 314 23.09 -20.85 -9.84
C THR A 314 22.37 -19.55 -9.44
N VAL A 315 22.84 -18.42 -9.94
CA VAL A 315 22.23 -17.11 -9.66
C VAL A 315 21.95 -16.37 -10.96
N ILE A 316 20.74 -15.79 -11.06
CA ILE A 316 20.35 -14.91 -12.16
C ILE A 316 20.20 -13.49 -11.60
N LEU A 317 20.97 -12.53 -12.12
CA LEU A 317 20.85 -11.13 -11.73
C LEU A 317 19.90 -10.40 -12.68
N SER A 318 18.78 -9.90 -12.15
CA SER A 318 17.72 -9.21 -12.88
C SER A 318 17.28 -7.93 -12.14
N THR A 319 18.24 -7.20 -11.57
CA THR A 319 18.02 -6.04 -10.69
C THR A 319 17.57 -4.76 -11.40
N GLY A 320 17.53 -4.76 -12.74
CA GLY A 320 17.11 -3.62 -13.54
C GLY A 320 18.06 -2.42 -13.41
N ALA A 321 17.49 -1.22 -13.59
CA ALA A 321 18.19 0.06 -13.50
C ALA A 321 17.30 1.10 -12.81
N ARG A 322 17.84 2.30 -12.56
CA ARG A 322 17.06 3.48 -12.15
C ARG A 322 17.25 4.58 -13.18
N TRP A 323 16.17 5.23 -13.59
CA TRP A 323 16.26 6.42 -14.42
C TRP A 323 16.84 7.57 -13.61
N ARG A 324 17.74 8.33 -14.22
CA ARG A 324 18.30 9.54 -13.60
C ARG A 324 17.27 10.65 -13.73
N ASN A 325 16.84 11.18 -12.60
CA ASN A 325 15.98 12.35 -12.55
C ASN A 325 16.80 13.63 -12.71
N ILE A 326 16.17 14.68 -13.22
CA ILE A 326 16.73 16.04 -13.34
C ILE A 326 16.76 16.71 -11.96
N ASN A 327 15.85 16.33 -11.07
CA ASN A 327 15.62 16.81 -9.71
C ASN A 327 15.24 18.30 -9.65
N VAL A 328 14.22 18.67 -10.43
CA VAL A 328 13.69 20.04 -10.49
C VAL A 328 12.23 20.10 -10.02
N PRO A 329 11.76 21.25 -9.50
CA PRO A 329 10.35 21.44 -9.15
C PRO A 329 9.43 21.09 -10.34
N GLY A 330 8.35 20.37 -10.06
CA GLY A 330 7.39 19.90 -11.06
C GLY A 330 7.75 18.56 -11.71
N GLU A 331 9.00 18.09 -11.68
CA GLU A 331 9.37 16.81 -12.32
C GLU A 331 8.57 15.63 -11.74
N HIS A 332 8.45 15.57 -10.42
CA HIS A 332 7.67 14.52 -9.77
C HIS A 332 6.15 14.69 -9.97
N GLU A 333 5.67 15.93 -9.97
CA GLU A 333 4.23 16.25 -10.12
C GLU A 333 3.70 15.88 -11.52
N PHE A 334 4.50 16.15 -12.55
CA PHE A 334 4.17 15.89 -13.95
C PHE A 334 4.68 14.53 -14.45
N LYS A 335 5.27 13.70 -13.56
CA LYS A 335 5.65 12.33 -13.89
C LYS A 335 4.42 11.55 -14.36
N ASN A 336 4.55 10.90 -15.52
CA ASN A 336 3.45 10.23 -16.24
C ASN A 336 2.30 11.17 -16.70
N LYS A 337 2.55 12.49 -16.74
CA LYS A 337 1.64 13.56 -17.22
C LYS A 337 2.35 14.53 -18.16
N GLY A 338 3.28 14.01 -18.97
CA GLY A 338 4.14 14.78 -19.86
C GLY A 338 5.63 14.72 -19.50
N VAL A 339 5.98 14.41 -18.25
CA VAL A 339 7.35 13.99 -17.90
C VAL A 339 7.45 12.46 -17.98
N ALA A 340 8.28 12.00 -18.89
CA ALA A 340 8.53 10.59 -19.17
C ALA A 340 10.02 10.35 -19.44
N TYR A 341 10.43 9.08 -19.37
CA TYR A 341 11.85 8.69 -19.44
C TYR A 341 12.18 7.85 -20.68
N CYS A 342 11.18 7.26 -21.33
CA CYS A 342 11.36 6.25 -22.37
C CYS A 342 10.68 6.70 -23.68
N PRO A 343 11.43 7.15 -24.70
CA PRO A 343 10.87 7.60 -25.97
C PRO A 343 10.31 6.45 -26.85
N HIS A 344 10.47 5.20 -26.42
CA HIS A 344 9.89 4.02 -27.07
C HIS A 344 8.60 3.55 -26.42
N CYS A 345 8.31 4.07 -25.23
CA CYS A 345 7.18 3.68 -24.40
C CYS A 345 5.99 4.64 -24.56
N ASP A 346 6.28 5.90 -24.88
CA ASP A 346 5.31 6.94 -25.25
C ASP A 346 4.96 6.91 -26.73
#